data_AF-A0A7V9HLR0-F1
#
_entry.id   AF-A0A7V9HLR0-F1
#
_cell.length_a   1.000
_cell.length_b   1.000
_cell.length_c   1.000
_cell.angle_alpha   90.00
_cell.angle_beta   90.00
_cell.angle_gamma   90.00
#
_symmetry.space_group_name_H-M   'P 1'
#
loop_
_entity.id
_entity.type
_entity.pdbx_description
1 polymer ?
#
loop_
_entity_poly.entity_id
_entity_poly.type
_entity_poly.pdbx_seq_one_letter_code
_entity_poly.pdbx_strand_id
1 'polypeptide(L)' 'MTAHTFQAGVGRVVVTPPLSAPHASWGAQVHVLPDGVDVDLWATALVVEDGIT' A
#
# COMPACT_ATOMS: atom_id res chain seq x y z
N MET A 1 -30.32 -24.85 -4.52
CA MET A 1 -28.88 -24.55 -4.33
C MET A 1 -28.75 -23.05 -4.21
N THR A 2 -28.33 -22.54 -3.07
CA THR A 2 -27.94 -21.13 -2.93
C THR A 2 -26.63 -20.93 -3.68
N ALA A 3 -26.61 -20.02 -4.66
CA ALA A 3 -25.39 -19.68 -5.37
C ALA A 3 -24.59 -18.71 -4.50
N HIS A 4 -23.48 -19.20 -3.93
CA HIS A 4 -22.51 -18.36 -3.24
C HIS A 4 -21.69 -17.62 -4.30
N THR A 5 -21.75 -16.30 -4.28
CA THR A 5 -21.06 -15.45 -5.26
C THR A 5 -19.75 -14.99 -4.65
N PHE A 6 -18.64 -15.28 -5.31
CA PHE A 6 -17.33 -14.74 -4.95
C PHE A 6 -17.33 -13.22 -5.04
N GLN A 7 -16.87 -12.55 -3.98
CA GLN A 7 -16.83 -11.10 -3.90
C GLN A 7 -15.38 -10.61 -3.87
N ALA A 8 -15.14 -9.46 -4.50
CA ALA A 8 -13.86 -8.80 -4.47
C ALA A 8 -14.05 -7.29 -4.30
N GLY A 9 -13.26 -6.68 -3.42
CA GLY A 9 -13.19 -5.24 -3.20
C GLY A 9 -11.76 -4.75 -3.37
N VAL A 10 -11.59 -3.56 -3.95
CA VAL A 10 -10.28 -2.91 -4.07
C VAL A 10 -10.31 -1.59 -3.32
N GLY A 11 -9.24 -1.34 -2.56
CA GLY A 11 -9.01 -0.07 -1.87
C GLY A 11 -7.61 0.44 -2.17
N ARG A 12 -7.45 1.76 -2.21
CA ARG A 12 -6.16 2.41 -2.41
C ARG A 12 -6.08 3.66 -1.54
N VAL A 13 -4.93 3.87 -0.90
CA VAL A 13 -4.66 5.02 -0.02
C VAL A 13 -3.21 5.48 -0.16
N VAL A 14 -2.97 6.77 0.02
CA VAL A 14 -1.62 7.34 0.07
C VAL A 14 -0.98 7.01 1.41
N VAL A 15 0.27 6.54 1.37
CA VAL A 15 1.10 6.18 2.53
C VAL A 15 2.51 6.80 2.43
N THR A 16 2.64 7.90 1.68
CA THR A 16 3.89 8.67 1.53
C THR A 16 4.48 9.03 2.91
N PRO A 17 5.69 8.56 3.25
CA PRO A 17 6.34 8.90 4.52
C PRO A 17 6.71 10.39 4.59
N PRO A 18 6.93 10.94 5.79
CA PRO A 18 7.45 12.30 5.93
C PRO A 18 8.87 12.42 5.34
N LEU A 19 9.24 13.60 4.85
CA LEU A 19 10.56 13.85 4.26
C LEU A 19 11.72 13.74 5.26
N SER A 20 11.43 13.69 6.56
CA SER A 20 12.41 13.42 7.62
C SER A 20 12.74 11.94 7.80
N ALA A 21 12.01 11.04 7.14
CA ALA A 21 12.30 9.62 7.16
C ALA A 21 13.40 9.30 6.13
N PRO A 22 14.46 8.58 6.52
CA PRO A 22 15.48 8.16 5.56
C PRO A 22 14.88 7.19 4.54
N HIS A 23 15.47 7.15 3.34
CA HIS A 23 15.07 6.18 2.32
C HIS A 23 15.25 4.75 2.84
N ALA A 24 14.21 3.93 2.67
CA ALA A 24 14.27 2.51 3.00
C ALA A 24 14.99 1.74 1.89
N SER A 25 16.07 1.02 2.21
CA SER A 25 16.66 -0.09 1.45
C SER A 25 17.94 -0.56 2.14
N TRP A 26 18.43 -1.76 1.80
CA TRP A 26 19.66 -2.32 2.36
C TRP A 26 20.87 -1.67 1.69
N GLY A 27 21.42 -0.65 2.34
CA GLY A 27 22.52 0.18 1.83
C GLY A 27 22.19 1.66 1.72
N ALA A 28 20.94 2.06 1.95
CA ALA A 28 20.62 3.46 2.15
C ALA A 28 21.32 3.92 3.43
N GLN A 29 22.31 4.82 3.30
CA GLN A 29 22.91 5.44 4.46
C GLN A 29 21.78 6.12 5.26
N VAL A 30 21.79 5.96 6.58
CA VAL A 30 20.85 6.59 7.54
C VAL A 30 20.77 8.13 7.44
N HIS A 31 21.59 8.74 6.57
CA HIS A 31 21.67 10.17 6.31
C HIS A 31 21.10 10.58 4.95
N VAL A 32 20.59 9.65 4.15
CA VAL A 32 19.94 9.96 2.86
C VAL A 32 18.47 10.23 3.11
N LEU A 33 18.13 11.51 3.10
CA LEU A 33 16.76 12.02 3.18
C LEU A 33 16.24 12.36 1.78
N PRO A 34 14.93 12.22 1.52
CA PRO A 34 14.30 12.71 0.30
C PRO A 34 14.34 14.24 0.24
N ASP A 35 14.59 14.78 -0.97
CA ASP A 35 14.50 16.23 -1.26
C ASP A 35 13.07 16.68 -1.66
N GLY A 36 12.13 15.73 -1.71
CA GLY A 36 10.76 15.99 -2.08
C GLY A 36 9.98 14.72 -2.41
N VAL A 37 8.75 14.90 -2.88
CA VAL A 37 7.87 13.84 -3.36
C VAL A 37 7.58 14.08 -4.83
N ASP A 38 8.08 13.21 -5.70
CA ASP A 38 7.75 13.25 -7.14
C ASP A 38 6.38 12.61 -7.40
N VAL A 39 6.12 11.48 -6.73
CA VAL A 39 4.83 10.77 -6.79
C VAL A 39 4.44 10.22 -5.42
N ASP A 40 3.13 10.12 -5.17
CA ASP A 40 2.61 9.50 -3.97
C ASP A 40 2.98 8.01 -3.88
N LEU A 41 3.36 7.57 -2.69
CA LEU A 41 3.47 6.14 -2.39
C LEU A 41 2.07 5.62 -2.05
N TRP A 42 1.58 4.65 -2.81
CA TRP A 42 0.25 4.09 -2.61
C TRP A 42 0.30 2.72 -1.94
N ALA A 43 -0.50 2.53 -0.90
CA ALA A 43 -0.92 1.20 -0.48
C ALA A 43 -2.17 0.81 -1.27
N THR A 44 -2.15 -0.35 -1.90
CA THR A 44 -3.31 -0.92 -2.60
C THR A 44 -3.65 -2.26 -1.96
N ALA A 45 -4.92 -2.45 -1.60
CA ALA A 45 -5.43 -3.67 -1.02
C ALA A 45 -6.48 -4.29 -1.94
N LEU A 46 -6.37 -5.61 -2.13
CA LEU A 46 -7.41 -6.45 -2.72
C LEU A 46 -7.98 -7.31 -1.60
N VAL A 47 -9.28 -7.16 -1.34
CA VAL A 47 -10.03 -7.97 -0.39
C VAL A 47 -10.89 -8.94 -1.19
N VAL A 48 -10.90 -10.20 -0.80
CA VAL A 48 -11.68 -11.26 -1.46
C VAL A 48 -12.44 -12.06 -0.41
N GLU A 49 -13.65 -12.51 -0.76
CA GLU A 49 -14.54 -13.30 0.07
C GLU A 49 -15.19 -14.39 -0.80
N ASP A 50 -15.27 -15.61 -0.28
CA ASP A 50 -15.72 -16.79 -1.04
C ASP A 50 -17.25 -16.94 -1.09
N GLY A 51 -17.98 -16.02 -0.45
CA GLY A 51 -19.44 -16.02 -0.39
C GLY A 51 -20.00 -16.95 0.68
N ILE A 52 -19.16 -17.52 1.55
CA ILE A 52 -19.54 -18.46 2.62
C ILE A 52 -19.19 -17.82 3.98
N THR A 53 -20.21 -17.40 4.72
CA THR A 53 -20.07 -16.84 6.08
C THR A 53 -20.37 -17.88 7.16
#